data_AF-A0A9P5Q9S8-F1
#
_entry.id   AF-A0A9P5Q9S8-F1
#
_cell.length_a   1.000
_cell.length_b   1.000
_cell.length_c   1.000
_cell.angle_alpha   90.00
_cell.angle_beta   90.00
_cell.angle_gamma   90.00
#
_symmetry.space_group_name_H-M   'P 1'
#
loop_
_entity.id
_entity.type
_entity.pdbx_description
1 polymer ?
#
loop_
_entity_poly.entity_id
_entity_poly.type
_entity_poly.pdbx_seq_one_letter_code
_entity_poly.pdbx_strand_id
1 'polypeptide(L)'
;MPKSKPEPEKQKPVRNTRQATKTTGRANSSTVTKKPSTPAKQKSVLLKIFCIVEGQNTSFSVEILSTKTVDDLKKAIKLAKAPELDGFAPDRLTLYKVSIPDEGKAVVESNIKSTKVLLNPLSKKISEFFGSELDDEVETIHIFVKPPQQAQQENIIDPIVLKRDREDDTVEESPMKRRRSLENWNPYIAADGRSVNLPLIIRGMLESNKFKPDPRTAFSSLLDVKAGDQITTENLGQAPKFFGQGYQGNNFYVTEMMMELWNELGKDSEWSIKRCLSGPIGVGKSYIAWFLAAKAYAHGWPVLYVADAKVLSDCESSEGASTEICQRFLATNQDILTTEELQGLVGFEDTSKPLVVSSAGYILRSLLQQLRRKTLFIVDEHGALFPDNRPPATARFPVLGPLDSFNSWLTSSAGARVVFTGTTHEGFERTILRDAQEYLVYVGPLSQDIFEKLFDAVNAPIDPTARSRLEQIKD
;
A
#
# COMPACT_ATOMS: atom_id res chain seq x y z
N MET A 1 33.89 -39.63 -32.18
CA MET A 1 33.18 -40.93 -32.27
C MET A 1 34.12 -42.03 -31.77
N PRO A 2 33.67 -43.12 -31.12
CA PRO A 2 32.31 -43.47 -30.72
C PRO A 2 32.11 -43.66 -29.20
N LYS A 3 30.84 -43.80 -28.84
CA LYS A 3 30.22 -43.88 -27.52
C LYS A 3 30.37 -45.28 -26.90
N SER A 4 30.45 -45.37 -25.58
CA SER A 4 30.21 -46.61 -24.82
C SER A 4 29.16 -46.39 -23.72
N LYS A 5 28.22 -47.33 -23.68
CA LYS A 5 27.20 -47.63 -22.64
C LYS A 5 26.76 -49.07 -22.93
N PRO A 6 26.04 -49.75 -22.02
CA PRO A 6 26.09 -49.74 -20.55
C PRO A 6 26.03 -51.19 -19.99
N GLU A 7 26.03 -51.40 -18.65
CA GLU A 7 25.16 -52.37 -17.92
C GLU A 7 25.48 -52.41 -16.40
N PRO A 8 24.59 -52.94 -15.52
CA PRO A 8 24.32 -52.38 -14.20
C PRO A 8 24.48 -53.32 -12.98
N GLU A 9 24.21 -52.73 -11.81
CA GLU A 9 23.62 -53.26 -10.57
C GLU A 9 24.35 -54.32 -9.71
N LYS A 10 24.40 -54.04 -8.39
CA LYS A 10 24.17 -55.01 -7.31
C LYS A 10 24.00 -54.34 -5.94
N GLN A 11 22.85 -54.56 -5.32
CA GLN A 11 22.56 -54.40 -3.88
C GLN A 11 23.13 -55.56 -3.06
N LYS A 12 23.38 -55.35 -1.75
CA LYS A 12 23.26 -56.37 -0.67
C LYS A 12 23.48 -55.76 0.76
N PRO A 13 23.18 -56.49 1.88
CA PRO A 13 22.23 -56.05 2.91
C PRO A 13 22.78 -56.05 4.36
N VAL A 14 21.92 -55.77 5.34
CA VAL A 14 22.22 -55.77 6.80
C VAL A 14 21.48 -56.91 7.52
N ARG A 15 22.18 -57.65 8.42
CA ARG A 15 21.57 -58.62 9.35
C ARG A 15 22.35 -58.77 10.68
N ASN A 16 21.77 -58.22 11.75
CA ASN A 16 21.38 -58.84 13.03
C ASN A 16 22.29 -59.77 13.90
N THR A 17 22.44 -59.34 15.18
CA THR A 17 22.24 -60.04 16.49
C THR A 17 23.31 -61.01 17.06
N ARG A 18 23.81 -60.76 18.29
CA ARG A 18 23.52 -61.50 19.55
C ARG A 18 24.42 -61.14 20.76
N GLN A 19 23.86 -61.44 21.93
CA GLN A 19 24.22 -61.13 23.32
C GLN A 19 25.25 -62.09 23.97
N ALA A 20 25.90 -61.64 25.07
CA ALA A 20 26.33 -62.42 26.26
C ALA A 20 26.82 -61.43 27.36
N THR A 21 26.07 -61.15 28.44
CA THR A 21 26.03 -61.74 29.81
C THR A 21 27.16 -61.40 30.81
N LYS A 22 26.73 -60.73 31.92
CA LYS A 22 27.11 -60.81 33.37
C LYS A 22 28.55 -60.48 33.83
N THR A 23 28.87 -60.03 35.05
CA THR A 23 28.32 -59.20 36.17
C THR A 23 29.47 -59.16 37.21
N THR A 24 29.85 -57.99 37.77
CA THR A 24 30.44 -57.70 39.12
C THR A 24 31.28 -56.40 39.02
N GLY A 25 31.22 -55.35 39.84
CA GLY A 25 30.44 -55.00 41.02
C GLY A 25 30.83 -53.59 41.49
N ARG A 26 29.87 -52.89 42.11
CA ARG A 26 29.96 -51.84 43.15
C ARG A 26 30.32 -50.37 42.79
N ALA A 27 29.28 -49.54 42.98
CA ALA A 27 29.20 -48.20 43.59
C ALA A 27 29.78 -46.98 42.86
N ASN A 28 28.89 -46.15 42.28
CA ASN A 28 28.36 -44.99 43.02
C ASN A 28 27.07 -44.44 42.40
N SER A 29 26.13 -44.19 43.31
CA SER A 29 24.82 -43.53 43.20
C SER A 29 24.98 -42.11 42.60
N SER A 30 24.16 -41.61 41.68
CA SER A 30 22.71 -41.47 41.80
C SER A 30 22.04 -41.26 40.44
N THR A 31 21.09 -42.12 40.09
CA THR A 31 20.07 -41.89 39.07
C THR A 31 18.73 -41.68 39.76
N VAL A 32 18.01 -40.61 39.46
CA VAL A 32 16.55 -40.67 39.46
C VAL A 32 16.05 -40.26 38.08
N THR A 33 15.44 -41.26 37.47
CA THR A 33 14.75 -41.33 36.19
C THR A 33 13.53 -40.42 36.10
N LYS A 34 13.38 -39.86 34.90
CA LYS A 34 12.23 -39.17 34.28
C LYS A 34 10.86 -39.35 34.95
N LYS A 35 10.27 -38.21 35.32
CA LYS A 35 8.81 -37.97 35.28
C LYS A 35 8.43 -37.47 33.87
N PRO A 36 7.21 -37.75 33.36
CA PRO A 36 6.73 -37.15 32.13
C PRO A 36 6.55 -35.64 32.37
N SER A 37 7.18 -34.81 31.56
CA SER A 37 6.99 -33.37 31.60
C SER A 37 5.58 -33.03 31.11
N THR A 38 4.66 -32.95 32.07
CA THR A 38 3.41 -32.20 31.99
C THR A 38 3.69 -30.85 31.30
N PRO A 39 2.88 -30.40 30.32
CA PRO A 39 2.99 -29.03 29.84
C PRO A 39 2.78 -28.12 31.04
N ALA A 40 3.68 -27.15 31.24
CA ALA A 40 3.59 -26.19 32.32
C ALA A 40 2.17 -25.60 32.35
N LYS A 41 1.42 -25.83 33.44
CA LYS A 41 0.13 -25.17 33.68
C LYS A 41 0.39 -23.68 33.73
N GLN A 42 0.08 -22.98 32.64
CA GLN A 42 0.08 -21.53 32.59
C GLN A 42 -0.93 -21.03 33.63
N LYS A 43 -0.45 -20.40 34.70
CA LYS A 43 -1.27 -19.90 35.81
C LYS A 43 -2.25 -18.87 35.26
N SER A 44 -3.56 -19.17 35.28
CA SER A 44 -4.60 -18.23 34.86
C SER A 44 -4.77 -17.16 35.92
N VAL A 45 -4.62 -15.90 35.55
CA VAL A 45 -4.79 -14.73 36.42
C VAL A 45 -6.04 -13.99 35.94
N LEU A 46 -6.89 -13.55 36.87
CA LEU A 46 -8.02 -12.66 36.54
C LEU A 46 -7.48 -11.24 36.42
N LEU A 47 -7.65 -10.61 35.27
CA LEU A 47 -7.18 -9.26 34.98
C LEU A 47 -8.37 -8.30 35.03
N LYS A 48 -8.19 -7.15 35.68
CA LYS A 48 -9.13 -6.03 35.62
C LYS A 48 -8.55 -4.97 34.67
N ILE A 49 -9.19 -4.78 33.52
CA ILE A 49 -8.68 -3.93 32.44
C ILE A 49 -9.55 -2.69 32.29
N PHE A 50 -8.95 -1.50 32.42
CA PHE A 50 -9.62 -0.22 32.18
C PHE A 50 -9.66 0.12 30.68
N CYS A 51 -10.87 0.39 30.20
CA CYS A 51 -11.20 0.67 28.81
C CYS A 51 -11.82 2.08 28.69
N ILE A 52 -11.55 2.77 27.59
CA ILE A 52 -12.26 4.00 27.20
C ILE A 52 -12.72 3.91 25.75
N VAL A 53 -13.93 4.39 25.47
CA VAL A 53 -14.48 4.45 24.11
C VAL A 53 -14.09 5.76 23.45
N GLU A 54 -13.78 5.73 22.15
CA GLU A 54 -13.51 6.92 21.35
C GLU A 54 -14.60 7.99 21.51
N GLY A 55 -14.17 9.22 21.85
CA GLY A 55 -15.05 10.37 22.05
C GLY A 55 -15.69 10.43 23.44
N GLN A 56 -15.48 9.44 24.31
CA GLN A 56 -15.96 9.46 25.69
C GLN A 56 -14.87 9.97 26.64
N ASN A 57 -15.32 10.44 27.82
CA ASN A 57 -14.49 10.96 28.91
C ASN A 57 -14.56 10.08 30.17
N THR A 58 -15.25 8.93 30.11
CA THR A 58 -15.40 8.00 31.23
C THR A 58 -14.78 6.66 30.89
N SER A 59 -13.91 6.17 31.77
CA SER A 59 -13.34 4.83 31.69
C SER A 59 -14.28 3.82 32.36
N PHE A 60 -14.18 2.55 31.97
CA PHE A 60 -14.88 1.44 32.62
C PHE A 60 -13.98 0.22 32.69
N SER A 61 -14.17 -0.62 33.71
CA SER A 61 -13.34 -1.81 33.91
C SER A 61 -14.02 -3.08 33.40
N VAL A 62 -13.24 -3.96 32.78
CA VAL A 62 -13.65 -5.31 32.36
C VAL A 62 -12.78 -6.34 33.08
N GLU A 63 -13.43 -7.33 33.70
CA GLU A 63 -12.73 -8.46 34.31
C GLU A 63 -12.66 -9.64 33.33
N ILE A 64 -11.45 -10.14 33.08
CA ILE A 64 -11.23 -11.24 32.14
C ILE A 64 -10.02 -12.08 32.52
N LEU A 65 -10.10 -13.39 32.31
CA LEU A 65 -8.97 -14.29 32.58
C LEU A 65 -7.86 -14.09 31.53
N SER A 66 -6.61 -14.05 31.97
CA SER A 66 -5.42 -13.87 31.12
C SER A 66 -5.25 -14.94 30.03
N THR A 67 -5.88 -16.10 30.20
CA THR A 67 -5.89 -17.22 29.24
C THR A 67 -6.92 -17.07 28.12
N LYS A 68 -7.84 -16.09 28.22
CA LYS A 68 -8.87 -15.80 27.21
C LYS A 68 -8.28 -15.05 26.03
N THR A 69 -9.02 -15.01 24.93
CA THR A 69 -8.57 -14.40 23.67
C THR A 69 -8.99 -12.93 23.56
N VAL A 70 -8.45 -12.23 22.55
CA VAL A 70 -8.89 -10.87 22.21
C VAL A 70 -10.36 -10.84 21.77
N ASP A 71 -10.88 -11.90 21.15
CA ASP A 71 -12.31 -12.03 20.82
C ASP A 71 -13.20 -12.09 22.08
N ASP A 72 -12.79 -12.87 23.09
CA ASP A 72 -13.48 -12.92 24.38
C ASP A 72 -13.49 -11.54 25.07
N LEU A 73 -12.40 -10.79 24.95
CA LEU A 73 -12.29 -9.43 25.46
C LEU A 73 -13.23 -8.45 24.75
N LYS A 74 -13.36 -8.52 23.42
CA LYS A 74 -14.33 -7.72 22.65
C LYS A 74 -15.76 -7.97 23.10
N LYS A 75 -16.11 -9.24 23.35
CA LYS A 75 -17.44 -9.62 23.88
C LYS A 75 -17.67 -9.09 25.29
N ALA A 76 -16.67 -9.19 26.16
CA ALA A 76 -16.75 -8.68 27.53
C ALA A 76 -16.90 -7.16 27.57
N ILE A 77 -16.16 -6.42 26.73
CA ILE A 77 -16.30 -4.97 26.55
C ILE A 77 -17.71 -4.58 26.12
N LYS A 78 -18.26 -5.28 25.11
CA LYS A 78 -19.62 -5.01 24.63
C LYS A 78 -20.65 -5.23 25.73
N LEU A 79 -20.55 -6.32 26.48
CA LEU A 79 -21.46 -6.63 27.59
C LEU A 79 -21.38 -5.58 28.72
N ALA A 80 -20.16 -5.15 29.07
CA ALA A 80 -19.95 -4.18 30.16
C ALA A 80 -20.43 -2.76 29.82
N LYS A 81 -20.54 -2.42 28.53
CA LYS A 81 -20.91 -1.08 28.04
C LYS A 81 -22.28 -1.07 27.33
N ALA A 82 -23.13 -2.05 27.61
CA ALA A 82 -24.51 -2.07 27.13
C ALA A 82 -25.32 -0.93 27.78
N PRO A 83 -26.20 -0.23 27.03
CA PRO A 83 -26.60 -0.50 25.64
C PRO A 83 -25.75 0.22 24.57
N GLU A 84 -24.77 1.04 24.95
CA GLU A 84 -24.08 1.96 24.04
C GLU A 84 -23.32 1.27 22.89
N LEU A 85 -22.84 0.04 23.12
CA LEU A 85 -22.15 -0.77 22.11
C LEU A 85 -23.03 -1.84 21.46
N ASP A 86 -24.34 -1.91 21.80
CA ASP A 86 -25.22 -2.98 21.31
C ASP A 86 -25.40 -2.96 19.78
N GLY A 87 -25.39 -1.77 19.20
CA GLY A 87 -25.48 -1.53 17.75
C GLY A 87 -24.29 -2.02 16.93
N PHE A 88 -23.21 -2.49 17.56
CA PHE A 88 -22.02 -2.99 16.87
C PHE A 88 -21.75 -4.45 17.22
N ALA A 89 -21.49 -5.29 16.21
CA ALA A 89 -21.02 -6.65 16.46
C ALA A 89 -19.61 -6.61 17.09
N PRO A 90 -19.26 -7.49 18.06
CA PRO A 90 -18.00 -7.42 18.80
C PRO A 90 -16.75 -7.39 17.90
N ASP A 91 -16.78 -8.14 16.81
CA ASP A 91 -15.73 -8.21 15.79
C ASP A 91 -15.46 -6.86 15.09
N ARG A 92 -16.47 -5.99 15.00
CA ARG A 92 -16.37 -4.64 14.41
C ARG A 92 -15.72 -3.61 15.33
N LEU A 93 -15.44 -3.95 16.59
CA LEU A 93 -14.71 -3.06 17.50
C LEU A 93 -13.20 -3.17 17.23
N THR A 94 -12.52 -2.03 17.08
CA THR A 94 -11.06 -1.98 17.00
C THR A 94 -10.49 -1.67 18.37
N LEU A 95 -9.58 -2.52 18.88
CA LEU A 95 -8.97 -2.37 20.21
C LEU A 95 -7.50 -2.01 20.09
N TYR A 96 -7.08 -0.95 20.77
CA TYR A 96 -5.68 -0.56 20.90
C TYR A 96 -5.24 -0.69 22.35
N LYS A 97 -4.09 -1.31 22.59
CA LYS A 97 -3.39 -1.19 23.87
C LYS A 97 -2.77 0.20 23.94
N VAL A 98 -3.07 0.89 25.04
CA VAL A 98 -2.60 2.25 25.33
C VAL A 98 -2.14 2.34 26.78
N SER A 99 -1.47 3.44 27.13
CA SER A 99 -1.13 3.80 28.51
C SER A 99 -1.45 5.28 28.67
N ILE A 100 -2.65 5.59 29.15
CA ILE A 100 -3.16 6.95 29.28
C ILE A 100 -3.50 7.19 30.76
N PRO A 101 -2.99 8.24 31.41
CA PRO A 101 -3.42 8.60 32.76
C PRO A 101 -4.90 9.03 32.77
N ASP A 102 -5.66 8.62 33.77
CA ASP A 102 -7.09 8.94 33.88
C ASP A 102 -7.30 10.42 34.32
N GLU A 103 -7.15 11.35 33.37
CA GLU A 103 -7.25 12.79 33.61
C GLU A 103 -8.66 13.38 33.38
N GLY A 104 -9.71 12.55 33.23
CA GLY A 104 -11.10 13.00 33.11
C GLY A 104 -11.45 13.81 31.84
N LYS A 105 -10.60 13.78 30.80
CA LYS A 105 -10.83 14.46 29.51
C LYS A 105 -11.32 13.48 28.46
N ALA A 106 -12.14 13.97 27.51
CA ALA A 106 -12.60 13.16 26.38
C ALA A 106 -11.40 12.72 25.52
N VAL A 107 -11.27 11.41 25.32
CA VAL A 107 -10.17 10.82 24.55
C VAL A 107 -10.63 10.50 23.13
N VAL A 108 -10.08 11.22 22.17
CA VAL A 108 -10.19 10.91 20.73
C VAL A 108 -8.87 10.35 20.25
N GLU A 109 -8.88 9.51 19.20
CA GLU A 109 -7.69 8.81 18.73
C GLU A 109 -6.53 9.78 18.44
N SER A 110 -6.80 10.99 17.94
CA SER A 110 -5.81 12.02 17.66
C SER A 110 -5.05 12.55 18.89
N ASN A 111 -5.60 12.39 20.10
CA ASN A 111 -5.06 12.96 21.34
C ASN A 111 -4.18 11.97 22.13
N ILE A 112 -4.15 10.69 21.73
CA ILE A 112 -3.36 9.66 22.40
C ILE A 112 -1.89 9.76 21.94
N LYS A 113 -1.06 10.42 22.75
CA LYS A 113 0.38 10.63 22.50
C LYS A 113 1.26 9.38 22.80
N SER A 114 0.72 8.40 23.52
CA SER A 114 1.45 7.18 23.95
C SER A 114 1.53 6.11 22.86
N THR A 115 2.46 5.15 23.01
CA THR A 115 2.66 3.99 22.12
C THR A 115 1.36 3.21 21.91
N LYS A 116 0.81 3.25 20.69
CA LYS A 116 -0.40 2.51 20.31
C LYS A 116 -0.01 1.15 19.75
N VAL A 117 -0.47 0.07 20.38
CA VAL A 117 -0.31 -1.28 19.84
C VAL A 117 -1.67 -1.84 19.49
N LEU A 118 -1.89 -2.15 18.21
CA LEU A 118 -3.14 -2.75 17.73
C LEU A 118 -3.22 -4.22 18.18
N LEU A 119 -4.33 -4.61 18.79
CA LEU A 119 -4.58 -5.99 19.23
C LEU A 119 -5.16 -6.80 18.05
N ASN A 120 -4.34 -7.16 17.05
CA ASN A 120 -4.84 -7.60 15.73
C ASN A 120 -4.94 -9.12 15.44
N PRO A 121 -4.36 -10.06 16.21
CA PRO A 121 -4.79 -11.45 16.06
C PRO A 121 -5.86 -11.80 17.11
N LEU A 122 -7.09 -12.08 16.66
CA LEU A 122 -8.20 -12.52 17.50
C LEU A 122 -7.88 -13.80 18.31
N SER A 123 -6.94 -14.61 17.82
CA SER A 123 -6.51 -15.89 18.41
C SER A 123 -5.43 -15.77 19.49
N LYS A 124 -4.83 -14.59 19.69
CA LYS A 124 -3.81 -14.40 20.72
C LYS A 124 -4.43 -14.30 22.10
N LYS A 125 -3.73 -14.83 23.10
CA LYS A 125 -4.15 -14.75 24.51
C LYS A 125 -3.90 -13.36 25.05
N ILE A 126 -4.77 -12.90 25.95
CA ILE A 126 -4.65 -11.59 26.62
C ILE A 126 -3.32 -11.48 27.38
N SER A 127 -2.82 -12.58 27.97
CA SER A 127 -1.53 -12.65 28.64
C SER A 127 -0.33 -12.25 27.76
N GLU A 128 -0.42 -12.39 26.43
CA GLU A 128 0.64 -11.99 25.51
C GLU A 128 0.77 -10.47 25.37
N PHE A 129 -0.30 -9.73 25.70
CA PHE A 129 -0.35 -8.27 25.58
C PHE A 129 -0.19 -7.56 26.92
N PHE A 130 -0.71 -8.13 28.00
CA PHE A 130 -0.76 -7.48 29.32
C PHE A 130 0.16 -8.12 30.37
N GLY A 131 0.87 -9.21 30.06
CA GLY A 131 1.78 -9.86 31.00
C GLY A 131 1.08 -10.35 32.28
N SER A 132 1.86 -10.53 33.36
CA SER A 132 1.36 -10.80 34.73
C SER A 132 1.29 -9.55 35.62
N GLU A 133 1.63 -8.37 35.08
CA GLU A 133 1.72 -7.11 35.82
C GLU A 133 0.79 -6.11 35.14
N LEU A 134 -0.48 -6.11 35.56
CA LEU A 134 -1.22 -4.86 35.65
C LEU A 134 -0.93 -4.40 37.08
N ASP A 135 0.08 -3.54 37.26
CA ASP A 135 0.40 -3.02 38.60
C ASP A 135 -0.84 -2.32 39.17
N ASP A 136 -1.25 -2.75 40.36
CA ASP A 136 -2.43 -2.26 41.09
C ASP A 136 -2.35 -0.77 41.49
N GLU A 137 -1.29 -0.03 41.09
CA GLU A 137 -0.95 1.29 41.60
C GLU A 137 -1.01 2.45 40.59
N VAL A 138 -1.49 2.26 39.36
CA VAL A 138 -1.63 3.40 38.42
C VAL A 138 -3.02 3.47 37.80
N GLU A 139 -3.76 4.54 38.12
CA GLU A 139 -5.02 4.98 37.50
C GLU A 139 -4.81 5.27 36.00
N THR A 140 -4.63 4.21 35.21
CA THR A 140 -4.32 4.28 33.79
C THR A 140 -5.30 3.47 32.97
N ILE A 141 -5.72 4.06 31.87
CA ILE A 141 -6.50 3.39 30.84
C ILE A 141 -5.57 2.52 30.01
N HIS A 142 -5.93 1.24 29.89
CA HIS A 142 -5.12 0.22 29.22
C HIS A 142 -5.61 -0.07 27.79
N ILE A 143 -6.90 0.14 27.52
CA ILE A 143 -7.51 -0.14 26.22
C ILE A 143 -8.30 1.07 25.70
N PHE A 144 -8.01 1.45 24.46
CA PHE A 144 -8.83 2.37 23.68
C PHE A 144 -9.70 1.58 22.72
N VAL A 145 -11.02 1.75 22.84
CA VAL A 145 -12.05 1.07 22.04
C VAL A 145 -12.54 2.04 20.97
N LYS A 146 -12.35 1.68 19.70
CA LYS A 146 -12.83 2.46 18.56
C LYS A 146 -14.03 1.77 17.90
N PRO A 147 -15.26 2.29 18.08
CA PRO A 147 -16.43 1.83 17.34
C PRO A 147 -16.34 2.22 15.85
N PRO A 148 -17.05 1.51 14.96
CA PRO A 148 -17.30 1.99 13.60
C PRO A 148 -18.02 3.34 13.65
N GLN A 149 -17.56 4.33 12.89
CA GLN A 149 -18.25 5.63 12.81
C GLN A 149 -19.70 5.42 12.34
N GLN A 150 -20.65 5.69 13.23
CA GLN A 150 -22.06 5.86 12.86
C GLN A 150 -22.19 7.26 12.25
N ALA A 151 -22.76 7.33 11.05
CA ALA A 151 -23.15 8.61 10.46
C ALA A 151 -24.22 9.24 11.37
N GLN A 152 -23.84 10.28 12.11
CA GLN A 152 -24.77 11.01 12.97
C GLN A 152 -25.70 11.82 12.07
N GLN A 153 -26.98 11.45 12.05
CA GLN A 153 -28.06 12.30 11.58
C GLN A 153 -28.16 13.51 12.52
N GLU A 154 -27.66 14.65 12.06
CA GLU A 154 -27.96 15.93 12.71
C GLU A 154 -29.44 16.24 12.49
N ASN A 155 -30.19 16.19 13.59
CA ASN A 155 -31.55 16.68 13.70
C ASN A 155 -31.57 18.20 13.48
N ILE A 156 -31.84 18.63 12.25
CA ILE A 156 -32.34 19.97 12.00
C ILE A 156 -33.86 19.89 12.03
N ILE A 157 -34.43 20.43 13.10
CA ILE A 157 -35.84 20.75 13.23
C ILE A 157 -36.13 21.87 12.23
N ASP A 158 -36.99 21.62 11.25
CA ASP A 158 -37.72 22.68 10.56
C ASP A 158 -39.23 22.36 10.53
N PRO A 159 -40.09 23.39 10.58
CA PRO A 159 -41.46 23.24 11.04
C PRO A 159 -42.40 22.79 9.92
N ILE A 160 -43.26 21.84 10.31
CA ILE A 160 -44.61 21.55 9.83
C ILE A 160 -45.11 22.50 8.72
N VAL A 161 -45.21 21.98 7.50
CA VAL A 161 -46.35 22.27 6.63
C VAL A 161 -47.02 20.95 6.28
N LEU A 162 -48.19 20.77 6.91
CA LEU A 162 -49.22 19.80 6.59
C LEU A 162 -49.42 19.67 5.07
N LYS A 163 -49.22 18.45 4.54
CA LYS A 163 -50.27 17.75 3.77
C LYS A 163 -50.19 16.26 4.07
N ARG A 164 -51.24 15.76 4.74
CA ARG A 164 -51.59 14.35 4.75
C ARG A 164 -52.14 13.97 3.38
N ASP A 165 -51.92 12.69 3.06
CA ASP A 165 -52.74 11.80 2.23
C ASP A 165 -52.04 11.28 0.98
N ARG A 166 -51.38 10.14 1.13
CA ARG A 166 -51.80 8.84 0.55
C ARG A 166 -50.65 7.85 0.66
N GLU A 167 -50.92 6.76 1.36
CA GLU A 167 -50.18 5.50 1.24
C GLU A 167 -50.24 5.07 -0.22
N ASP A 168 -49.10 5.09 -0.89
CA ASP A 168 -48.86 4.38 -2.15
C ASP A 168 -47.46 3.77 -2.07
N ASP A 169 -47.40 2.47 -2.30
CA ASP A 169 -46.21 1.62 -2.22
C ASP A 169 -45.15 2.10 -3.22
N THR A 170 -44.31 3.05 -2.80
CA THR A 170 -43.11 3.42 -3.57
C THR A 170 -41.94 2.61 -3.04
N VAL A 171 -41.58 1.57 -3.79
CA VAL A 171 -40.30 0.88 -3.66
C VAL A 171 -39.20 1.95 -3.69
N GLU A 172 -38.55 2.17 -2.55
CA GLU A 172 -37.48 3.15 -2.42
C GLU A 172 -36.39 2.82 -3.44
N GLU A 173 -36.30 3.65 -4.48
CA GLU A 173 -35.42 3.37 -5.62
C GLU A 173 -33.95 3.59 -5.19
N SER A 174 -33.11 2.55 -5.34
CA SER A 174 -31.70 2.63 -4.94
C SER A 174 -31.02 3.89 -5.50
N PRO A 175 -30.17 4.60 -4.73
CA PRO A 175 -29.43 5.78 -5.19
C PRO A 175 -28.67 5.56 -6.50
N MET A 176 -28.20 4.34 -6.77
CA MET A 176 -27.60 3.97 -8.06
C MET A 176 -28.58 4.01 -9.21
N LYS A 177 -29.81 3.49 -9.03
CA LYS A 177 -30.86 3.57 -10.05
C LYS A 177 -31.25 5.02 -10.31
N ARG A 178 -31.33 5.84 -9.27
CA ARG A 178 -31.58 7.29 -9.37
C ARG A 178 -30.45 8.05 -10.09
N ARG A 179 -29.18 7.73 -9.83
CA ARG A 179 -28.04 8.29 -10.60
C ARG A 179 -28.05 7.80 -12.05
N ARG A 180 -28.32 6.51 -12.28
CA ARG A 180 -28.43 5.93 -13.63
C ARG A 180 -29.59 6.50 -14.45
N SER A 181 -30.66 6.98 -13.80
CA SER A 181 -31.75 7.68 -14.48
C SER A 181 -31.46 9.15 -14.75
N LEU A 182 -30.55 9.77 -14.00
CA LEU A 182 -30.13 11.18 -14.15
C LEU A 182 -28.91 11.37 -15.07
N GLU A 183 -28.04 10.37 -15.16
CA GLU A 183 -26.86 10.37 -16.01
C GLU A 183 -27.06 9.39 -17.18
N ASN A 184 -26.60 9.75 -18.39
CA ASN A 184 -26.64 8.87 -19.55
C ASN A 184 -25.59 7.75 -19.41
N TRP A 185 -25.94 6.66 -18.73
CA TRP A 185 -25.06 5.50 -18.61
C TRP A 185 -25.12 4.66 -19.88
N ASN A 186 -23.95 4.41 -20.47
CA ASN A 186 -23.84 3.68 -21.73
C ASN A 186 -22.99 2.41 -21.58
N PRO A 187 -23.25 1.37 -22.39
CA PRO A 187 -22.44 0.16 -22.38
C PRO A 187 -21.02 0.46 -22.85
N TYR A 188 -20.06 -0.21 -22.21
CA TYR A 188 -18.64 -0.23 -22.52
C TYR A 188 -18.14 -1.68 -22.47
N ILE A 189 -17.22 -2.07 -23.34
CA ILE A 189 -16.63 -3.42 -23.36
C ILE A 189 -15.28 -3.36 -22.66
N ALA A 190 -15.17 -4.07 -21.53
CA ALA A 190 -13.95 -4.14 -20.72
C ALA A 190 -12.93 -5.13 -21.31
N ALA A 191 -11.73 -5.19 -20.73
CA ALA A 191 -10.64 -6.04 -21.21
C ALA A 191 -10.95 -7.54 -21.16
N ASP A 192 -11.86 -7.96 -20.28
CA ASP A 192 -12.35 -9.34 -20.17
C ASP A 192 -13.42 -9.69 -21.22
N GLY A 193 -13.71 -8.78 -22.16
CA GLY A 193 -14.68 -8.96 -23.23
C GLY A 193 -16.15 -8.85 -22.79
N ARG A 194 -16.41 -8.54 -21.51
CA ARG A 194 -17.77 -8.37 -20.98
C ARG A 194 -18.19 -6.91 -21.00
N SER A 195 -19.51 -6.68 -21.01
CA SER A 195 -20.08 -5.33 -21.05
C SER A 195 -20.39 -4.80 -19.65
N VAL A 196 -20.06 -3.53 -19.41
CA VAL A 196 -20.38 -2.76 -18.21
C VAL A 196 -21.02 -1.44 -18.60
N ASN A 197 -22.09 -1.03 -17.92
CA ASN A 197 -22.65 0.31 -18.09
C ASN A 197 -21.83 1.31 -17.29
N LEU A 198 -21.34 2.35 -17.95
CA LEU A 198 -20.53 3.41 -17.36
C LEU A 198 -21.16 4.79 -17.59
N PRO A 199 -21.05 5.71 -16.60
CA PRO A 199 -21.32 7.14 -16.79
C PRO A 199 -20.50 7.75 -17.92
N LEU A 200 -21.05 8.73 -18.63
CA LEU A 200 -20.35 9.43 -19.71
C LEU A 200 -18.99 9.99 -19.28
N ILE A 201 -18.86 10.48 -18.05
CA ILE A 201 -17.61 11.05 -17.55
C ILE A 201 -16.48 10.01 -17.51
N ILE A 202 -16.74 8.80 -16.99
CA ILE A 202 -15.75 7.72 -16.91
C ILE A 202 -15.50 7.11 -18.29
N ARG A 203 -16.56 6.90 -19.07
CA ARG A 203 -16.44 6.39 -20.44
C ARG A 203 -15.62 7.36 -21.31
N GLY A 204 -15.88 8.65 -21.22
CA GLY A 204 -15.12 9.68 -21.94
C GLY A 204 -13.64 9.70 -21.57
N MET A 205 -13.29 9.39 -20.31
CA MET A 205 -11.89 9.25 -19.90
C MET A 205 -11.23 8.01 -20.52
N LEU A 206 -11.93 6.88 -20.60
CA LEU A 206 -11.44 5.64 -21.23
C LEU A 206 -11.28 5.77 -22.75
N GLU A 207 -12.13 6.54 -23.41
CA GLU A 207 -12.10 6.75 -24.86
C GLU A 207 -11.16 7.91 -25.28
N SER A 208 -10.65 8.68 -24.32
CA SER A 208 -9.77 9.81 -24.57
C SER A 208 -8.38 9.38 -25.04
N ASN A 209 -7.77 10.19 -25.92
CA ASN A 209 -6.35 10.05 -26.27
C ASN A 209 -5.41 10.77 -25.26
N LYS A 210 -5.96 11.52 -24.29
CA LYS A 210 -5.16 12.17 -23.24
C LYS A 210 -4.53 11.09 -22.36
N PHE A 211 -3.21 11.15 -22.19
CA PHE A 211 -2.41 10.16 -21.45
C PHE A 211 -2.44 8.73 -22.00
N LYS A 212 -2.88 8.54 -23.24
CA LYS A 212 -2.90 7.22 -23.85
C LYS A 212 -1.47 6.76 -24.16
N PRO A 213 -1.00 5.64 -23.59
CA PRO A 213 0.30 5.08 -23.93
C PRO A 213 0.26 4.35 -25.29
N ASP A 214 1.44 4.08 -25.83
CA ASP A 214 1.61 3.10 -26.90
C ASP A 214 1.16 1.71 -26.40
N PRO A 215 0.77 0.79 -27.31
CA PRO A 215 0.35 -0.56 -26.92
C PRO A 215 1.43 -1.29 -26.11
N ARG A 216 1.05 -2.09 -25.10
CA ARG A 216 2.00 -2.86 -24.26
C ARG A 216 3.02 -3.67 -25.06
N THR A 217 2.65 -4.14 -26.24
CA THR A 217 3.55 -4.89 -27.15
C THR A 217 4.75 -4.06 -27.62
N ALA A 218 4.62 -2.73 -27.73
CA ALA A 218 5.74 -1.84 -28.04
C ALA A 218 6.80 -1.85 -26.93
N PHE A 219 6.40 -2.09 -25.69
CA PHE A 219 7.29 -2.15 -24.52
C PHE A 219 7.89 -3.55 -24.27
N SER A 220 7.71 -4.50 -25.20
CA SER A 220 8.18 -5.89 -25.03
C SER A 220 9.70 -5.99 -24.83
N SER A 221 10.48 -5.05 -25.40
CA SER A 221 11.93 -4.94 -25.20
C SER A 221 12.31 -4.73 -23.73
N LEU A 222 11.42 -4.15 -22.91
CA LEU A 222 11.67 -3.92 -21.49
C LEU A 222 11.52 -5.16 -20.63
N LEU A 223 10.95 -6.27 -21.12
CA LEU A 223 10.73 -7.46 -20.31
C LEU A 223 12.06 -8.09 -19.87
N ASP A 224 12.99 -8.24 -20.82
CA ASP A 224 14.25 -8.98 -20.62
C ASP A 224 15.50 -8.09 -20.50
N VAL A 225 15.31 -6.77 -20.43
CA VAL A 225 16.40 -5.79 -20.35
C VAL A 225 17.25 -5.93 -19.08
N LYS A 226 18.56 -5.64 -19.21
CA LYS A 226 19.56 -5.72 -18.14
C LYS A 226 20.28 -4.38 -17.96
N ALA A 227 20.95 -4.24 -16.81
CA ALA A 227 21.82 -3.10 -16.57
C ALA A 227 22.91 -3.03 -17.66
N GLY A 228 23.11 -1.84 -18.21
CA GLY A 228 24.04 -1.57 -19.29
C GLY A 228 23.48 -1.72 -20.69
N ASP A 229 22.24 -2.16 -20.86
CA ASP A 229 21.55 -2.15 -22.15
C ASP A 229 21.09 -0.72 -22.47
N GLN A 230 21.17 -0.35 -23.76
CA GLN A 230 20.58 0.88 -24.26
C GLN A 230 19.13 0.60 -24.67
N ILE A 231 18.21 1.46 -24.23
CA ILE A 231 16.79 1.38 -24.61
C ILE A 231 16.34 2.68 -25.25
N THR A 232 15.37 2.56 -26.16
CA THR A 232 14.60 3.68 -26.70
C THR A 232 13.28 3.75 -25.96
N THR A 233 12.85 4.96 -25.61
CA THR A 233 11.60 5.17 -24.89
C THR A 233 10.40 5.22 -25.81
N GLU A 234 9.40 4.43 -25.46
CA GLU A 234 8.06 4.48 -26.03
C GLU A 234 7.19 5.53 -25.30
N ASN A 235 6.04 5.89 -25.86
CA ASN A 235 5.13 6.84 -25.21
C ASN A 235 4.33 6.13 -24.10
N LEU A 236 4.59 6.49 -22.83
CA LEU A 236 3.81 5.99 -21.68
C LEU A 236 2.59 6.88 -21.34
N GLY A 237 2.15 7.71 -22.29
CA GLY A 237 1.08 8.70 -22.13
C GLY A 237 1.54 10.01 -21.51
N GLN A 238 2.70 10.01 -20.86
CA GLN A 238 3.36 11.18 -20.29
C GLN A 238 4.86 10.93 -20.19
N ALA A 239 5.62 12.01 -20.16
CA ALA A 239 7.08 11.97 -20.05
C ALA A 239 7.51 12.77 -18.81
N PRO A 240 8.62 12.38 -18.15
CA PRO A 240 9.22 13.18 -17.11
C PRO A 240 9.52 14.62 -17.54
N LYS A 241 9.69 15.50 -16.56
CA LYS A 241 10.11 16.87 -16.83
C LYS A 241 11.49 16.88 -17.49
N PHE A 242 11.64 17.66 -18.56
CA PHE A 242 12.86 17.74 -19.39
C PHE A 242 13.27 16.42 -20.07
N PHE A 243 12.40 15.42 -20.10
CA PHE A 243 12.68 14.16 -20.77
C PHE A 243 12.89 14.35 -22.27
N GLY A 244 13.85 13.62 -22.84
CA GLY A 244 14.20 13.73 -24.26
C GLY A 244 14.91 15.02 -24.66
N GLN A 245 15.16 15.93 -23.72
CA GLN A 245 15.90 17.17 -23.98
C GLN A 245 17.42 16.91 -23.88
N GLY A 246 18.17 17.33 -24.89
CA GLY A 246 19.63 17.17 -24.95
C GLY A 246 20.09 16.04 -25.88
N TYR A 247 21.36 15.67 -25.77
CA TYR A 247 22.06 14.83 -26.76
C TYR A 247 21.56 13.39 -26.87
N GLN A 248 20.91 12.87 -25.82
CA GLN A 248 20.47 11.49 -25.75
C GLN A 248 19.12 11.24 -26.43
N GLY A 249 18.34 12.30 -26.69
CA GLY A 249 16.97 12.18 -27.19
C GLY A 249 16.17 11.17 -26.36
N ASN A 250 15.49 10.25 -27.04
CA ASN A 250 14.66 9.23 -26.42
C ASN A 250 15.43 7.96 -26.01
N ASN A 251 16.77 7.97 -26.07
CA ASN A 251 17.59 6.80 -25.74
C ASN A 251 18.29 6.99 -24.40
N PHE A 252 18.27 5.99 -23.53
CA PHE A 252 19.11 5.99 -22.33
C PHE A 252 19.55 4.59 -21.93
N TYR A 253 20.56 4.51 -21.07
CA TYR A 253 21.10 3.26 -20.56
C TYR A 253 20.37 2.82 -19.30
N VAL A 254 19.96 1.55 -19.25
CA VAL A 254 19.42 0.94 -18.04
C VAL A 254 20.53 0.84 -17.01
N THR A 255 20.30 1.39 -15.82
CA THR A 255 21.28 1.38 -14.73
C THR A 255 21.09 0.16 -13.82
N GLU A 256 22.10 -0.14 -13.02
CA GLU A 256 22.05 -1.15 -11.98
C GLU A 256 20.94 -0.82 -10.98
N MET A 257 20.84 0.43 -10.54
CA MET A 257 19.79 0.92 -9.64
C MET A 257 18.38 0.70 -10.20
N MET A 258 18.16 0.94 -11.50
CA MET A 258 16.87 0.65 -12.15
C MET A 258 16.48 -0.81 -12.03
N MET A 259 17.44 -1.72 -12.27
CA MET A 259 17.21 -3.15 -12.20
C MET A 259 17.10 -3.65 -10.75
N GLU A 260 17.88 -3.11 -9.83
CA GLU A 260 17.79 -3.43 -8.40
C GLU A 260 16.41 -3.08 -7.85
N LEU A 261 15.93 -1.86 -8.11
CA LEU A 261 14.58 -1.42 -7.71
C LEU A 261 13.50 -2.27 -8.39
N TRP A 262 13.63 -2.53 -9.69
CA TRP A 262 12.68 -3.40 -10.39
C TRP A 262 12.62 -4.80 -9.77
N ASN A 263 13.78 -5.42 -9.53
CA ASN A 263 13.86 -6.75 -8.94
C ASN A 263 13.28 -6.76 -7.53
N GLU A 264 13.45 -5.68 -6.78
CA GLU A 264 12.85 -5.54 -5.46
C GLU A 264 11.32 -5.44 -5.53
N LEU A 265 10.79 -4.54 -6.35
CA LEU A 265 9.35 -4.37 -6.55
C LEU A 265 8.71 -5.62 -7.18
N GLY A 266 9.47 -6.38 -7.98
CA GLY A 266 9.05 -7.63 -8.60
C GLY A 266 8.85 -8.79 -7.64
N LYS A 267 9.44 -8.75 -6.44
CA LYS A 267 9.36 -9.84 -5.46
C LYS A 267 7.93 -10.07 -5.00
N ASP A 268 7.62 -11.33 -4.77
CA ASP A 268 6.46 -11.71 -3.97
C ASP A 268 6.77 -11.34 -2.52
N SER A 269 5.79 -10.74 -1.86
CA SER A 269 5.90 -10.20 -0.51
C SER A 269 4.55 -10.32 0.16
N GLU A 270 4.53 -10.67 1.44
CA GLU A 270 3.31 -10.60 2.25
C GLU A 270 2.87 -9.16 2.50
N TRP A 271 3.78 -8.21 2.26
CA TRP A 271 3.56 -6.79 2.51
C TRP A 271 3.73 -5.91 1.28
N SER A 272 3.05 -4.77 1.28
CA SER A 272 3.26 -3.70 0.30
C SER A 272 4.73 -3.24 0.28
N ILE A 273 5.29 -2.97 -0.89
CA ILE A 273 6.67 -2.47 -1.04
C ILE A 273 6.62 -0.99 -1.41
N LYS A 274 7.38 -0.16 -0.69
CA LYS A 274 7.29 1.30 -0.75
C LYS A 274 8.69 1.91 -0.78
N ARG A 275 8.93 2.86 -1.69
CA ARG A 275 10.23 3.49 -1.87
C ARG A 275 10.11 4.99 -2.11
N CYS A 276 11.06 5.74 -1.58
CA CYS A 276 11.22 7.17 -1.83
C CYS A 276 12.61 7.41 -2.40
N LEU A 277 12.69 7.80 -3.68
CA LEU A 277 13.94 8.10 -4.35
C LEU A 277 14.35 9.53 -4.00
N SER A 278 15.47 9.66 -3.29
CA SER A 278 16.07 10.95 -2.93
C SER A 278 17.51 11.01 -3.46
N GLY A 279 18.02 12.20 -3.71
CA GLY A 279 19.39 12.39 -4.21
C GLY A 279 19.56 13.72 -4.94
N PRO A 280 20.80 14.05 -5.36
CA PRO A 280 21.11 15.31 -6.02
C PRO A 280 20.28 15.55 -7.30
N ILE A 281 20.20 16.81 -7.73
CA ILE A 281 19.54 17.15 -8.99
C ILE A 281 20.33 16.56 -10.16
N GLY A 282 19.65 16.00 -11.15
CA GLY A 282 20.28 15.48 -12.37
C GLY A 282 20.79 14.04 -12.30
N VAL A 283 20.69 13.35 -11.15
CA VAL A 283 21.12 11.94 -11.00
C VAL A 283 20.20 10.90 -11.65
N GLY A 284 19.16 11.34 -12.38
CA GLY A 284 18.29 10.43 -13.14
C GLY A 284 17.10 9.83 -12.39
N LYS A 285 16.69 10.38 -11.24
CA LYS A 285 15.52 9.89 -10.47
C LYS A 285 14.26 9.75 -11.32
N SER A 286 13.99 10.75 -12.17
CA SER A 286 12.82 10.76 -13.06
C SER A 286 12.91 9.72 -14.18
N TYR A 287 14.12 9.40 -14.66
CA TYR A 287 14.34 8.29 -15.60
C TYR A 287 14.08 6.94 -14.92
N ILE A 288 14.48 6.79 -13.65
CA ILE A 288 14.16 5.58 -12.86
C ILE A 288 12.64 5.46 -12.69
N ALA A 289 11.95 6.53 -12.33
CA ALA A 289 10.49 6.56 -12.19
C ALA A 289 9.78 6.12 -13.48
N TRP A 290 10.17 6.70 -14.61
CA TRP A 290 9.63 6.32 -15.92
C TRP A 290 9.95 4.86 -16.26
N PHE A 291 11.19 4.41 -16.08
CA PHE A 291 11.60 3.03 -16.35
C PHE A 291 10.76 2.01 -15.57
N LEU A 292 10.58 2.25 -14.26
CA LEU A 292 9.77 1.37 -13.40
C LEU A 292 8.30 1.33 -13.86
N ALA A 293 7.72 2.49 -14.20
CA ALA A 293 6.36 2.56 -14.71
C ALA A 293 6.21 1.83 -16.06
N ALA A 294 7.14 2.06 -16.99
CA ALA A 294 7.14 1.44 -18.32
C ALA A 294 7.33 -0.08 -18.25
N LYS A 295 8.23 -0.55 -17.38
CA LYS A 295 8.46 -1.99 -17.18
C LYS A 295 7.26 -2.66 -16.51
N ALA A 296 6.66 -2.05 -15.49
CA ALA A 296 5.41 -2.56 -14.89
C ALA A 296 4.26 -2.61 -15.90
N TYR A 297 4.15 -1.60 -16.76
CA TYR A 297 3.20 -1.57 -17.86
C TYR A 297 3.45 -2.72 -18.85
N ALA A 298 4.70 -2.96 -19.26
CA ALA A 298 5.05 -4.10 -20.11
C ALA A 298 4.66 -5.45 -19.49
N HIS A 299 4.80 -5.59 -18.17
CA HIS A 299 4.41 -6.79 -17.42
C HIS A 299 2.91 -6.93 -17.13
N GLY A 300 2.06 -6.02 -17.63
CA GLY A 300 0.61 -6.09 -17.44
C GLY A 300 0.11 -5.71 -16.04
N TRP A 301 0.93 -5.00 -15.25
CA TRP A 301 0.52 -4.49 -13.95
C TRP A 301 -0.39 -3.27 -14.15
N PRO A 302 -1.39 -3.05 -13.27
CA PRO A 302 -2.06 -1.77 -13.18
C PRO A 302 -1.07 -0.69 -12.72
N VAL A 303 -0.92 0.36 -13.51
CA VAL A 303 0.04 1.45 -13.26
C VAL A 303 -0.70 2.77 -13.15
N LEU A 304 -0.46 3.51 -12.07
CA LEU A 304 -0.71 4.95 -12.03
C LEU A 304 0.65 5.64 -11.97
N TYR A 305 1.01 6.34 -13.04
CA TYR A 305 2.19 7.19 -13.06
C TYR A 305 1.72 8.65 -13.03
N VAL A 306 2.44 9.52 -12.34
CA VAL A 306 2.27 10.98 -12.39
C VAL A 306 3.67 11.56 -12.60
N ALA A 307 3.95 12.05 -13.81
CA ALA A 307 5.28 12.51 -14.19
C ALA A 307 5.70 13.87 -13.59
N ASP A 308 4.73 14.67 -13.15
CA ASP A 308 4.97 15.92 -12.44
C ASP A 308 3.84 16.12 -11.42
N ALA A 309 4.14 15.96 -10.13
CA ALA A 309 3.15 16.10 -9.07
C ALA A 309 2.58 17.52 -8.96
N LYS A 310 3.23 18.53 -9.56
CA LYS A 310 2.74 19.91 -9.58
C LYS A 310 1.35 20.02 -10.20
N VAL A 311 1.01 19.17 -11.16
CA VAL A 311 -0.33 19.14 -11.79
C VAL A 311 -1.45 18.93 -10.77
N LEU A 312 -1.19 18.13 -9.73
CA LEU A 312 -2.14 17.87 -8.64
C LEU A 312 -2.15 19.03 -7.64
N SER A 313 -0.98 19.63 -7.39
CA SER A 313 -0.84 20.81 -6.53
C SER A 313 -1.60 22.01 -7.10
N ASP A 314 -1.50 22.23 -8.41
CA ASP A 314 -2.08 23.37 -9.13
C ASP A 314 -3.60 23.28 -9.32
N CYS A 315 -4.21 22.12 -9.09
CA CYS A 315 -5.66 21.99 -9.12
C CYS A 315 -6.33 22.99 -8.19
N GLU A 316 -7.49 23.52 -8.59
CA GLU A 316 -8.28 24.45 -7.79
C GLU A 316 -9.30 23.73 -6.91
N SER A 317 -9.69 22.50 -7.27
CA SER A 317 -10.72 21.73 -6.59
C SER A 317 -10.37 20.25 -6.45
N SER A 318 -11.06 19.58 -5.52
CA SER A 318 -10.95 18.12 -5.34
C SER A 318 -11.39 17.36 -6.60
N GLU A 319 -12.36 17.88 -7.35
CA GLU A 319 -12.80 17.29 -8.62
C GLU A 319 -11.71 17.36 -9.68
N GLY A 320 -11.00 18.48 -9.78
CA GLY A 320 -9.87 18.65 -10.70
C GLY A 320 -8.75 17.65 -10.42
N ALA A 321 -8.32 17.56 -9.15
CA ALA A 321 -7.30 16.60 -8.73
C ALA A 321 -7.75 15.14 -8.98
N SER A 322 -9.01 14.83 -8.68
CA SER A 322 -9.58 13.49 -8.91
C SER A 322 -9.68 13.14 -10.39
N THR A 323 -9.99 14.13 -11.23
CA THR A 323 -10.03 13.98 -12.69
C THR A 323 -8.66 13.64 -13.23
N GLU A 324 -7.61 14.32 -12.76
CA GLU A 324 -6.22 14.04 -13.16
C GLU A 324 -5.76 12.62 -12.77
N ILE A 325 -6.20 12.11 -11.61
CA ILE A 325 -5.95 10.72 -11.18
C ILE A 325 -6.72 9.73 -12.06
N CYS A 326 -8.04 9.93 -12.23
CA CYS A 326 -8.88 9.02 -13.00
C CYS A 326 -8.43 8.94 -14.46
N GLN A 327 -8.17 10.08 -15.11
CA GLN A 327 -7.75 10.13 -16.51
C GLN A 327 -6.47 9.34 -16.76
N ARG A 328 -5.43 9.56 -15.95
CA ARG A 328 -4.16 8.83 -16.10
C ARG A 328 -4.34 7.34 -15.87
N PHE A 329 -4.99 6.96 -14.76
CA PHE A 329 -5.17 5.56 -14.43
C PHE A 329 -5.99 4.82 -15.50
N LEU A 330 -7.10 5.41 -15.96
CA LEU A 330 -7.97 4.78 -16.95
C LEU A 330 -7.30 4.70 -18.32
N ALA A 331 -6.62 5.75 -18.78
CA ALA A 331 -5.92 5.75 -20.05
C ALA A 331 -4.77 4.72 -20.08
N THR A 332 -3.99 4.63 -19.00
CA THR A 332 -2.86 3.69 -18.91
C THR A 332 -3.29 2.24 -18.75
N ASN A 333 -4.47 1.95 -18.19
CA ASN A 333 -4.86 0.57 -17.86
C ASN A 333 -6.08 0.09 -18.63
N GLN A 334 -6.56 0.85 -19.60
CA GLN A 334 -7.76 0.55 -20.38
C GLN A 334 -7.78 -0.89 -20.90
N ASP A 335 -6.64 -1.37 -21.38
CA ASP A 335 -6.47 -2.67 -22.03
C ASP A 335 -6.44 -3.86 -21.06
N ILE A 336 -6.40 -3.62 -19.74
CA ILE A 336 -6.29 -4.66 -18.71
C ILE A 336 -7.33 -4.54 -17.59
N LEU A 337 -8.19 -3.52 -17.62
CA LEU A 337 -9.24 -3.31 -16.63
C LEU A 337 -10.44 -4.22 -16.93
N THR A 338 -10.81 -5.00 -15.94
CA THR A 338 -11.93 -5.95 -16.01
C THR A 338 -13.28 -5.28 -15.79
N THR A 339 -14.35 -5.98 -16.13
CA THR A 339 -15.72 -5.53 -15.86
C THR A 339 -15.95 -5.31 -14.36
N GLU A 340 -15.44 -6.19 -13.51
CA GLU A 340 -15.59 -6.13 -12.06
C GLU A 340 -14.87 -4.91 -11.46
N GLU A 341 -13.66 -4.62 -11.94
CA GLU A 341 -12.89 -3.43 -11.51
C GLU A 341 -13.57 -2.13 -11.94
N LEU A 342 -14.11 -2.07 -13.16
CA LEU A 342 -14.85 -0.91 -13.66
C LEU A 342 -16.20 -0.72 -12.95
N GLN A 343 -16.90 -1.81 -12.61
CA GLN A 343 -18.12 -1.74 -11.79
C GLN A 343 -17.82 -1.24 -10.38
N GLY A 344 -16.73 -1.71 -9.76
CA GLY A 344 -16.29 -1.22 -8.45
C GLY A 344 -15.95 0.27 -8.46
N LEU A 345 -15.31 0.75 -9.54
CA LEU A 345 -14.95 2.15 -9.72
C LEU A 345 -16.15 3.09 -9.66
N VAL A 346 -17.26 2.72 -10.31
CA VAL A 346 -18.49 3.53 -10.38
C VAL A 346 -19.53 3.11 -9.34
N GLY A 347 -19.22 2.10 -8.53
CA GLY A 347 -20.13 1.45 -7.60
C GLY A 347 -20.21 2.10 -6.23
N PHE A 348 -19.41 3.14 -5.94
CA PHE A 348 -19.42 3.78 -4.61
C PHE A 348 -20.56 4.82 -4.48
N GLU A 349 -21.41 4.61 -3.47
CA GLU A 349 -22.69 5.30 -3.23
C GLU A 349 -22.57 6.61 -2.44
N ASP A 350 -21.39 7.22 -2.33
CA ASP A 350 -21.27 8.52 -1.66
C ASP A 350 -21.89 9.61 -2.54
N THR A 351 -23.17 9.91 -2.30
CA THR A 351 -23.90 10.98 -3.00
C THR A 351 -23.50 12.38 -2.55
N SER A 352 -22.79 12.50 -1.44
CA SER A 352 -22.26 13.78 -0.96
C SER A 352 -21.05 14.26 -1.78
N LYS A 353 -20.47 13.37 -2.59
CA LYS A 353 -19.30 13.66 -3.43
C LYS A 353 -19.59 13.45 -4.91
N PRO A 354 -18.96 14.26 -5.78
CA PRO A 354 -18.93 14.01 -7.21
C PRO A 354 -18.37 12.62 -7.50
N LEU A 355 -18.95 11.92 -8.48
CA LEU A 355 -18.58 10.55 -8.82
C LEU A 355 -17.07 10.39 -9.10
N VAL A 356 -16.46 11.35 -9.79
CA VAL A 356 -15.03 11.31 -10.12
C VAL A 356 -14.14 11.32 -8.87
N VAL A 357 -14.58 11.98 -7.80
CA VAL A 357 -13.86 12.02 -6.51
C VAL A 357 -13.91 10.65 -5.84
N SER A 358 -15.10 10.03 -5.82
CA SER A 358 -15.27 8.66 -5.31
C SER A 358 -14.47 7.65 -6.15
N SER A 359 -14.45 7.82 -7.46
CA SER A 359 -13.70 6.96 -8.41
C SER A 359 -12.20 7.06 -8.17
N ALA A 360 -11.64 8.26 -8.01
CA ALA A 360 -10.23 8.47 -7.68
C ALA A 360 -9.88 7.86 -6.31
N GLY A 361 -10.76 8.00 -5.33
CA GLY A 361 -10.61 7.35 -4.04
C GLY A 361 -10.57 5.82 -4.15
N TYR A 362 -11.43 5.23 -4.99
CA TYR A 362 -11.44 3.80 -5.26
C TYR A 362 -10.16 3.32 -5.96
N ILE A 363 -9.64 4.09 -6.92
CA ILE A 363 -8.35 3.80 -7.57
C ILE A 363 -7.23 3.73 -6.53
N LEU A 364 -7.08 4.76 -5.71
CA LEU A 364 -5.97 4.87 -4.75
C LEU A 364 -6.09 3.88 -3.58
N ARG A 365 -7.31 3.55 -3.14
CA ARG A 365 -7.54 2.71 -1.95
C ARG A 365 -7.86 1.25 -2.24
N SER A 366 -8.23 0.93 -3.48
CA SER A 366 -8.63 -0.43 -3.87
C SER A 366 -7.81 -0.93 -5.05
N LEU A 367 -7.90 -0.30 -6.21
CA LEU A 367 -7.26 -0.82 -7.43
C LEU A 367 -5.73 -0.81 -7.39
N LEU A 368 -5.14 0.17 -6.71
CA LEU A 368 -3.69 0.23 -6.50
C LEU A 368 -3.22 -0.47 -5.24
N GLN A 369 -4.12 -1.04 -4.43
CA GLN A 369 -3.82 -1.70 -3.16
C GLN A 369 -4.25 -3.18 -3.14
N GLN A 370 -4.21 -3.83 -4.31
CA GLN A 370 -4.64 -5.22 -4.47
C GLN A 370 -3.74 -6.21 -3.70
N LEU A 371 -4.34 -7.32 -3.26
CA LEU A 371 -3.63 -8.37 -2.51
C LEU A 371 -2.87 -9.34 -3.43
N ARG A 372 -3.49 -9.72 -4.55
CA ARG A 372 -3.01 -10.85 -5.39
C ARG A 372 -2.32 -10.41 -6.67
N ARG A 373 -2.64 -9.22 -7.17
CA ARG A 373 -2.11 -8.68 -8.43
C ARG A 373 -1.20 -7.53 -8.07
N LYS A 374 0.00 -7.53 -8.65
CA LYS A 374 0.98 -6.47 -8.47
C LYS A 374 0.50 -5.21 -9.17
N THR A 375 0.54 -4.10 -8.46
CA THR A 375 0.12 -2.78 -8.90
C THR A 375 1.25 -1.81 -8.62
N LEU A 376 1.41 -0.77 -9.44
CA LEU A 376 2.47 0.21 -9.24
C LEU A 376 1.90 1.63 -9.28
N PHE A 377 2.13 2.38 -8.21
CA PHE A 377 1.87 3.81 -8.15
C PHE A 377 3.18 4.59 -8.07
N ILE A 378 3.40 5.50 -9.01
CA ILE A 378 4.56 6.36 -9.06
C ILE A 378 4.15 7.83 -9.11
N VAL A 379 4.71 8.63 -8.21
CA VAL A 379 4.62 10.09 -8.24
C VAL A 379 6.01 10.66 -8.38
N ASP A 380 6.30 11.19 -9.56
CA ASP A 380 7.52 11.92 -9.84
C ASP A 380 7.35 13.39 -9.43
N GLU A 381 8.45 14.01 -9.01
CA GLU A 381 8.45 15.37 -8.48
C GLU A 381 7.49 15.55 -7.28
N HIS A 382 7.35 14.53 -6.43
CA HIS A 382 6.40 14.44 -5.31
C HIS A 382 6.43 15.66 -4.39
N GLY A 383 7.60 16.28 -4.21
CA GLY A 383 7.73 17.46 -3.37
C GLY A 383 6.92 18.68 -3.83
N ALA A 384 6.53 18.76 -5.09
CA ALA A 384 5.66 19.82 -5.59
C ALA A 384 4.26 19.85 -4.94
N LEU A 385 3.86 18.77 -4.26
CA LEU A 385 2.62 18.71 -3.48
C LEU A 385 2.67 19.53 -2.18
N PHE A 386 3.86 19.94 -1.74
CA PHE A 386 4.11 20.61 -0.46
C PHE A 386 4.80 21.97 -0.67
N PRO A 387 4.14 22.93 -1.35
CA PRO A 387 4.72 24.25 -1.54
C PRO A 387 4.74 25.06 -0.25
N ASP A 388 5.77 25.88 -0.03
CA ASP A 388 5.93 26.68 1.19
C ASP A 388 4.84 27.77 1.36
N ASN A 389 4.21 28.20 0.26
CA ASN A 389 3.34 29.38 0.21
C ASN A 389 1.83 29.09 0.27
N ARG A 390 1.41 27.82 0.36
CA ARG A 390 0.01 27.42 0.50
C ARG A 390 -0.11 26.06 1.17
N PRO A 391 -1.27 25.68 1.73
CA PRO A 391 -1.45 24.36 2.31
C PRO A 391 -1.11 23.24 1.29
N PRO A 392 -0.51 22.12 1.75
CA PRO A 392 -0.20 20.99 0.88
C PRO A 392 -1.42 20.49 0.09
N ALA A 393 -1.17 19.94 -1.10
CA ALA A 393 -2.21 19.38 -1.94
C ALA A 393 -2.99 18.26 -1.23
N THR A 394 -2.30 17.46 -0.41
CA THR A 394 -2.90 16.39 0.43
C THR A 394 -3.84 16.92 1.49
N ALA A 395 -3.58 18.11 2.03
CA ALA A 395 -4.46 18.78 2.99
C ALA A 395 -5.64 19.48 2.30
N ARG A 396 -5.42 20.05 1.11
CA ARG A 396 -6.46 20.70 0.31
C ARG A 396 -7.45 19.70 -0.29
N PHE A 397 -6.96 18.53 -0.68
CA PHE A 397 -7.74 17.51 -1.38
C PHE A 397 -7.63 16.17 -0.65
N PRO A 398 -8.61 15.81 0.21
CA PRO A 398 -8.57 14.58 1.00
C PRO A 398 -8.42 13.28 0.19
N VAL A 399 -8.83 13.30 -1.09
CA VAL A 399 -8.63 12.18 -2.03
C VAL A 399 -7.14 11.86 -2.24
N LEU A 400 -6.26 12.86 -2.17
CA LEU A 400 -4.81 12.73 -2.28
C LEU A 400 -4.14 12.35 -0.96
N GLY A 401 -4.90 12.14 0.12
CA GLY A 401 -4.37 11.73 1.43
C GLY A 401 -3.34 10.59 1.38
N PRO A 402 -3.46 9.57 0.51
CA PRO A 402 -2.44 8.52 0.39
C PRO A 402 -1.04 8.99 -0.02
N LEU A 403 -0.89 10.21 -0.53
CA LEU A 403 0.40 10.78 -0.92
C LEU A 403 1.10 11.50 0.25
N ASP A 404 0.44 11.66 1.41
CA ASP A 404 1.00 12.32 2.60
C ASP A 404 1.88 11.40 3.44
N SER A 405 1.65 10.08 3.35
CA SER A 405 2.36 9.07 4.15
C SER A 405 2.31 7.70 3.50
N PHE A 406 3.43 6.98 3.58
CA PHE A 406 3.51 5.61 3.10
C PHE A 406 2.62 4.66 3.90
N ASN A 407 2.33 4.94 5.16
CA ASN A 407 1.39 4.17 5.99
C ASN A 407 -0.05 4.14 5.44
N SER A 408 -0.42 5.07 4.56
CA SER A 408 -1.72 5.07 3.86
C SER A 408 -1.88 3.91 2.87
N TRP A 409 -0.76 3.27 2.52
CA TRP A 409 -0.71 2.08 1.67
C TRP A 409 -0.63 0.88 2.59
N LEU A 410 -1.75 0.18 2.77
CA LEU A 410 -1.92 -0.85 3.78
C LEU A 410 -0.78 -1.85 3.74
N THR A 411 -0.10 -2.07 4.87
CA THR A 411 1.05 -2.99 4.93
C THR A 411 0.66 -4.39 4.46
N SER A 412 -0.58 -4.82 4.68
CA SER A 412 -1.08 -6.13 4.23
C SER A 412 -1.40 -6.21 2.73
N SER A 413 -1.36 -5.11 1.97
CA SER A 413 -1.61 -5.10 0.53
C SER A 413 -0.40 -5.64 -0.23
N ALA A 414 -0.24 -6.96 -0.21
CA ALA A 414 0.87 -7.71 -0.79
C ALA A 414 1.18 -7.38 -2.27
N GLY A 415 0.20 -6.93 -3.05
CA GLY A 415 0.38 -6.51 -4.45
C GLY A 415 0.78 -5.04 -4.64
N ALA A 416 0.62 -4.19 -3.62
CA ALA A 416 0.85 -2.75 -3.74
C ALA A 416 2.34 -2.42 -3.83
N ARG A 417 2.72 -1.65 -4.87
CA ARG A 417 4.06 -1.07 -5.04
C ARG A 417 3.94 0.43 -5.18
N VAL A 418 4.70 1.19 -4.39
CA VAL A 418 4.62 2.65 -4.36
C VAL A 418 6.00 3.27 -4.44
N VAL A 419 6.20 4.21 -5.35
CA VAL A 419 7.45 4.95 -5.51
C VAL A 419 7.17 6.44 -5.57
N PHE A 420 7.79 7.21 -4.69
CA PHE A 420 7.83 8.67 -4.77
C PHE A 420 9.24 9.13 -5.13
N THR A 421 9.38 10.20 -5.92
CA THR A 421 10.68 10.84 -6.18
C THR A 421 10.63 12.29 -5.71
N GLY A 422 11.70 12.79 -5.10
CA GLY A 422 11.82 14.22 -4.78
C GLY A 422 12.59 15.02 -5.82
N THR A 423 12.47 16.35 -5.72
CA THR A 423 12.95 17.32 -6.71
C THR A 423 14.24 18.02 -6.29
N THR A 424 14.53 18.12 -4.99
CA THR A 424 15.63 18.92 -4.43
C THR A 424 16.35 18.22 -3.29
N HIS A 425 17.58 18.71 -3.01
CA HIS A 425 18.65 18.13 -2.19
C HIS A 425 18.23 17.42 -0.88
N GLU A 426 19.01 16.39 -0.53
CA GLU A 426 19.01 15.59 0.70
C GLU A 426 18.14 16.12 1.85
N GLY A 427 17.00 15.46 2.09
CA GLY A 427 16.24 15.60 3.34
C GLY A 427 14.86 16.22 3.20
N PHE A 428 14.51 16.80 2.04
CA PHE A 428 13.16 17.29 1.79
C PHE A 428 12.11 16.19 2.03
N GLU A 429 12.34 14.99 1.49
CA GLU A 429 11.43 13.86 1.65
C GLU A 429 11.40 13.34 3.09
N ARG A 430 12.50 13.45 3.84
CA ARG A 430 12.56 13.10 5.27
C ARG A 430 11.76 14.05 6.16
N THR A 431 11.58 15.29 5.70
CA THR A 431 10.93 16.35 6.48
C THR A 431 9.43 16.38 6.25
N ILE A 432 9.00 15.96 5.06
CA ILE A 432 7.61 16.08 4.61
C ILE A 432 6.83 14.77 4.72
N LEU A 433 7.46 13.63 4.41
CA LEU A 433 6.84 12.34 4.63
C LEU A 433 7.08 11.92 6.07
N ARG A 434 5.99 11.78 6.82
CA ARG A 434 5.99 11.46 8.27
C ARG A 434 6.77 10.19 8.62
N ASP A 435 6.95 9.30 7.65
CA ASP A 435 7.52 7.96 7.77
C ASP A 435 8.60 7.63 6.73
N ALA A 436 9.16 8.63 6.03
CA ALA A 436 10.07 8.40 4.89
C ALA A 436 11.35 7.64 5.21
N GLN A 437 11.86 7.72 6.44
CA GLN A 437 13.20 7.23 6.80
C GLN A 437 13.37 5.73 6.53
N GLU A 438 12.31 4.94 6.64
CA GLU A 438 12.32 3.49 6.42
C GLU A 438 12.22 3.10 4.94
N TYR A 439 11.82 4.04 4.08
CA TYR A 439 11.51 3.80 2.67
C TYR A 439 12.49 4.51 1.72
N LEU A 440 13.43 5.28 2.26
CA LEU A 440 14.31 6.13 1.48
C LEU A 440 15.39 5.32 0.76
N VAL A 441 15.54 5.58 -0.54
CA VAL A 441 16.62 5.07 -1.39
C VAL A 441 17.38 6.26 -1.93
N TYR A 442 18.68 6.29 -1.66
CA TYR A 442 19.56 7.31 -2.20
C TYR A 442 19.97 6.95 -3.62
N VAL A 443 19.70 7.85 -4.55
CA VAL A 443 20.12 7.75 -5.95
C VAL A 443 21.39 8.58 -6.12
N GLY A 444 22.51 7.87 -6.25
CA GLY A 444 23.82 8.45 -6.52
C GLY A 444 24.09 8.70 -8.01
N PRO A 445 25.30 9.18 -8.36
CA PRO A 445 25.73 9.28 -9.74
C PRO A 445 25.77 7.92 -10.45
N LEU A 446 25.84 7.94 -11.78
CA LEU A 446 25.98 6.73 -12.60
C LEU A 446 27.22 5.93 -12.20
N SER A 447 27.14 4.60 -12.30
CA SER A 447 28.32 3.74 -12.17
C SER A 447 29.34 4.08 -13.26
N GLN A 448 30.62 3.79 -13.00
CA GLN A 448 31.69 4.03 -13.97
C GLN A 448 31.39 3.36 -15.32
N ASP A 449 30.97 2.10 -15.31
CA ASP A 449 30.66 1.34 -16.52
C ASP A 449 29.54 1.98 -17.36
N ILE A 450 28.46 2.44 -16.71
CA ILE A 450 27.35 3.10 -17.41
C ILE A 450 27.77 4.48 -17.91
N PHE A 451 28.54 5.21 -17.10
CA PHE A 451 29.07 6.51 -17.49
C PHE A 451 29.98 6.41 -18.72
N GLU A 452 30.88 5.43 -18.77
CA GLU A 452 31.76 5.19 -19.91
C GLU A 452 30.97 4.86 -21.18
N LYS A 453 29.99 3.96 -21.10
CA LYS A 453 29.09 3.64 -22.23
C LYS A 453 28.34 4.88 -22.73
N LEU A 454 27.87 5.71 -21.81
CA LEU A 454 27.17 6.93 -22.16
C LEU A 454 28.12 7.94 -22.81
N PHE A 455 29.31 8.11 -22.24
CA PHE A 455 30.34 8.99 -22.75
C PHE A 455 30.73 8.58 -24.19
N ASP A 456 30.93 7.29 -24.43
CA ASP A 456 31.26 6.76 -25.75
C ASP A 456 30.12 6.98 -26.75
N ALA A 457 28.86 6.78 -26.35
CA ALA A 457 27.70 7.01 -27.21
C ALA A 457 27.54 8.49 -27.60
N VAL A 458 27.83 9.42 -26.68
CA VAL A 458 27.79 10.87 -26.95
C VAL A 458 28.95 11.31 -27.83
N ASN A 459 30.12 10.68 -27.72
CA ASN A 459 31.32 11.04 -28.47
C ASN A 459 31.47 10.31 -29.81
N ALA A 460 30.79 9.19 -30.02
CA ALA A 460 30.81 8.45 -31.29
C ALA A 460 30.47 9.29 -32.53
N PRO A 461 29.54 10.28 -32.47
CA PRO A 461 29.24 11.18 -33.59
C PRO A 461 30.23 12.34 -33.77
N ILE A 462 31.17 12.54 -32.84
CA ILE A 462 32.12 13.66 -32.87
C ILE A 462 33.30 13.31 -33.77
N ASP A 463 33.75 14.28 -34.59
CA ASP A 463 34.88 14.14 -35.52
C ASP A 463 36.10 13.47 -34.84
N PRO A 464 36.77 12.48 -35.47
CA PRO A 464 37.95 11.79 -34.91
C PRO A 464 39.04 12.72 -34.36
N THR A 465 39.21 13.92 -34.92
CA THR A 465 40.18 14.92 -34.43
C THR A 465 39.80 15.48 -33.05
N ALA A 466 38.50 15.70 -32.81
CA ALA A 466 37.98 16.16 -31.53
C ALA A 466 37.92 15.01 -30.50
N ARG A 467 37.67 13.78 -30.95
CA ARG A 467 37.74 12.57 -30.11
C ARG A 467 39.15 12.34 -29.55
N SER A 468 40.19 12.49 -30.37
CA SER A 468 41.59 12.36 -29.94
C SER A 468 42.00 13.41 -28.90
N ARG A 469 41.47 14.64 -28.98
CA ARG A 469 41.71 15.68 -27.96
C ARG A 469 40.99 15.41 -26.64
N LEU A 470 39.78 14.82 -26.68
CA LEU A 470 39.03 14.45 -25.48
C LEU A 470 39.69 13.29 -24.73
N GLU A 471 40.25 12.31 -25.44
CA GLU A 471 41.02 11.23 -24.81
C GLU A 471 42.30 11.75 -24.12
N GLN A 472 42.95 12.78 -24.67
CA GLN A 472 44.10 13.44 -24.02
C GLN A 472 43.74 14.27 -22.78
N ILE A 473 42.45 14.59 -22.56
CA ILE A 473 41.95 15.34 -21.40
C ILE A 473 41.43 14.38 -20.31
N LYS A 474 41.23 13.10 -20.65
CA LYS A 474 40.77 12.06 -19.71
C LYS A 474 41.86 11.60 -18.74
N ASP A 475 43.13 11.79 -19.08
CA ASP A 475 44.32 11.59 -18.23
C ASP A 475 44.64 12.86 -17.42
#